data_AF-A0A9X4C648-F1
#
_entry.id   AF-A0A9X4C648-F1
#
_cell.length_a   1.000
_cell.length_b   1.000
_cell.length_c   1.000
_cell.angle_alpha   90.00
_cell.angle_beta   90.00
_cell.angle_gamma   90.00
#
_symmetry.space_group_name_H-M   'P 1'
#
loop_
_entity.id
_entity.type
_entity.pdbx_description
1 polymer ?
#
loop_
_entity_poly.entity_id
_entity_poly.type
_entity_poly.pdbx_seq_one_letter_code
_entity_poly.pdbx_strand_id
1 'polypeptide(L)'
;MTLICNHGTQPSRARVSWRLSYQGKHEYDCSFLGSEFRVSVRVARERYPVFCNMSEVEFERWENGQSGYVTHSDPSKLTAEFVATFNRLRFEEWQQQVQIMLRQPEKYADYTPKHFPVYVGACYDKTEGWVRMHEFEFIRALAGIPEHIAIDPTVLH
;
A
#
# COMPACT_ATOMS: atom_id res chain seq x y z
N MET A 1 -20.02 -48.18 -1.08
CA MET A 1 -19.24 -47.31 -0.18
C MET A 1 -18.56 -46.29 -1.08
N THR A 2 -19.18 -45.12 -1.26
CA THR A 2 -18.77 -44.15 -2.28
C THR A 2 -18.05 -43.01 -1.58
N LEU A 3 -16.74 -42.90 -1.84
CA LEU A 3 -15.90 -41.79 -1.38
C LEU A 3 -16.36 -40.51 -2.09
N ILE A 4 -16.82 -39.54 -1.32
CA ILE A 4 -17.10 -38.18 -1.79
C ILE A 4 -15.76 -37.46 -1.86
N CYS A 5 -15.29 -37.17 -3.07
CA CYS A 5 -14.14 -36.30 -3.29
C CYS A 5 -14.51 -34.87 -2.87
N ASN A 6 -13.86 -34.37 -1.82
CA ASN A 6 -13.97 -32.98 -1.41
C ASN A 6 -13.50 -32.07 -2.56
N HIS A 7 -14.39 -31.16 -2.97
CA HIS A 7 -14.10 -30.12 -3.93
C HIS A 7 -12.89 -29.29 -3.48
N GLY A 8 -11.93 -29.15 -4.39
CA GLY A 8 -10.73 -28.36 -4.22
C GLY A 8 -11.06 -26.95 -3.75
N THR A 9 -10.43 -26.54 -2.66
CA THR A 9 -10.33 -25.14 -2.27
C THR A 9 -9.58 -24.44 -3.39
N GLN A 10 -10.28 -23.69 -4.23
CA GLN A 10 -9.64 -22.75 -5.15
C GLN A 10 -8.69 -21.87 -4.31
N PRO A 11 -7.42 -21.66 -4.73
CA PRO A 11 -6.59 -20.68 -4.07
C PRO A 11 -7.34 -19.35 -4.14
N SER A 12 -7.67 -18.78 -2.98
CA SER A 12 -8.39 -17.51 -2.95
C SER A 12 -7.58 -16.48 -3.71
N ARG A 13 -8.14 -15.95 -4.80
CA ARG A 13 -7.50 -14.90 -5.58
C ARG A 13 -7.21 -13.73 -4.64
N ALA A 14 -5.98 -13.25 -4.64
CA ALA A 14 -5.61 -12.11 -3.81
C ALA A 14 -6.52 -10.91 -4.10
N ARG A 15 -6.94 -10.20 -3.04
CA ARG A 15 -7.81 -9.02 -3.13
C ARG A 15 -7.28 -7.94 -2.22
N VAL A 16 -7.31 -6.72 -2.71
CA VAL A 16 -7.09 -5.50 -1.94
C VAL A 16 -8.28 -4.61 -2.20
N SER A 17 -8.90 -4.08 -1.14
CA SER A 17 -10.06 -3.20 -1.26
C SER A 17 -9.86 -2.00 -0.35
N TRP A 18 -9.93 -0.81 -0.91
CA TRP A 18 -9.91 0.42 -0.12
C TRP A 18 -11.08 0.40 0.87
N ARG A 19 -10.78 0.72 2.13
CA ARG A 19 -11.75 0.70 3.23
C ARG A 19 -12.13 2.12 3.65
N LEU A 20 -11.12 2.92 4.01
CA LEU A 20 -11.31 4.30 4.44
C LEU A 20 -10.04 5.12 4.22
N SER A 21 -10.23 6.44 4.21
CA SER A 21 -9.17 7.43 4.25
C SER A 21 -9.44 8.39 5.39
N TYR A 22 -8.46 8.59 6.27
CA TYR A 22 -8.56 9.52 7.39
C TYR A 22 -7.17 10.10 7.70
N GLN A 23 -7.06 11.43 7.77
CA GLN A 23 -5.83 12.16 8.13
C GLN A 23 -4.57 11.57 7.47
N GLY A 24 -4.54 11.60 6.13
CA GLY A 24 -3.37 11.18 5.35
C GLY A 24 -3.07 9.68 5.39
N LYS A 25 -3.92 8.88 6.06
CA LYS A 25 -3.81 7.43 6.17
C LYS A 25 -4.94 6.76 5.40
N HIS A 26 -4.59 5.76 4.61
CA HIS A 26 -5.52 4.87 3.93
C HIS A 26 -5.47 3.49 4.58
N GLU A 27 -6.64 2.88 4.76
CA GLU A 27 -6.73 1.50 5.20
C GLU A 27 -7.33 0.62 4.11
N TYR A 28 -6.86 -0.62 4.04
CA TYR A 28 -7.26 -1.58 3.03
C TYR A 28 -7.61 -2.92 3.67
N ASP A 29 -8.77 -3.47 3.33
CA ASP A 29 -9.10 -4.86 3.62
C ASP A 29 -8.44 -5.75 2.56
N CYS A 30 -7.63 -6.72 3.01
CA CYS A 30 -6.82 -7.57 2.16
C CYS A 30 -7.15 -9.05 2.35
N SER A 31 -7.14 -9.80 1.26
CA SER A 31 -7.15 -11.27 1.25
C SER A 31 -5.94 -11.77 0.46
N PHE A 32 -5.10 -12.60 1.07
CA PHE A 32 -3.88 -13.13 0.46
C PHE A 32 -3.54 -14.50 1.03
N LEU A 33 -3.29 -15.49 0.16
CA LEU A 33 -2.96 -16.87 0.53
C LEU A 33 -3.91 -17.47 1.59
N GLY A 34 -5.21 -17.25 1.43
CA GLY A 34 -6.24 -17.73 2.36
C GLY A 34 -6.33 -16.97 3.69
N SER A 35 -5.51 -15.95 3.93
CA SER A 35 -5.61 -15.07 5.10
C SER A 35 -6.33 -13.77 4.77
N GLU A 36 -7.15 -13.28 5.70
CA GLU A 36 -7.75 -11.95 5.65
C GLU A 36 -7.17 -11.06 6.74
N PHE A 37 -6.76 -9.85 6.38
CA PHE A 37 -6.17 -8.89 7.30
C PHE A 37 -6.26 -7.45 6.78
N ARG A 38 -5.93 -6.47 7.62
CA ARG A 38 -6.03 -5.05 7.29
C ARG A 38 -4.68 -4.38 7.31
N VAL A 39 -4.31 -3.74 6.21
CA VAL A 39 -3.09 -2.95 6.16
C VAL A 39 -3.40 -1.47 6.14
N SER A 40 -2.43 -0.70 6.60
CA SER A 40 -2.46 0.75 6.66
C SER A 40 -1.36 1.31 5.75
N VAL A 41 -1.65 2.41 5.08
CA VAL A 41 -0.68 3.16 4.27
C VAL A 41 -0.82 4.63 4.57
N ARG A 42 0.25 5.30 5.02
CA ARG A 42 0.28 6.75 5.10
C ARG A 42 0.67 7.33 3.74
N VAL A 43 -0.27 8.01 3.10
CA VAL A 43 -0.14 8.59 1.76
C VAL A 43 0.23 10.07 1.79
N ALA A 44 0.03 10.73 2.93
CA ALA A 44 0.39 12.13 3.14
C ALA A 44 0.85 12.36 4.58
N ARG A 45 1.78 13.31 4.71
CA ARG A 45 2.18 13.88 6.00
C ARG A 45 1.04 14.73 6.54
N GLU A 46 0.84 14.66 7.85
CA GLU A 46 -0.19 15.43 8.55
C GLU A 46 0.44 16.53 9.39
N ARG A 47 -0.32 17.60 9.58
CA ARG A 47 0.03 18.64 10.55
C ARG A 47 -0.19 18.09 11.95
N TYR A 48 0.71 18.45 12.87
CA TYR A 48 0.55 18.11 14.28
C TYR A 48 -0.83 18.57 14.82
N PRO A 49 -1.64 17.67 15.40
CA PRO A 49 -2.98 18.01 15.88
C PRO A 49 -2.95 18.85 17.16
N VAL A 50 -3.93 19.78 17.30
CA VAL A 50 -4.10 20.62 18.50
C VAL A 50 -4.34 19.77 19.76
N PHE A 51 -5.07 18.66 19.61
CA PHE A 51 -5.36 17.71 20.69
C PHE A 51 -4.63 16.39 20.40
N CYS A 52 -3.34 16.35 20.73
CA CYS A 52 -2.52 15.15 20.64
C CYS A 52 -1.89 14.83 21.99
N ASN A 53 -1.92 13.56 22.39
CA ASN A 53 -1.28 13.07 23.62
C ASN A 53 0.20 12.69 23.42
N MET A 54 0.69 12.70 22.18
CA MET A 54 2.10 12.52 21.82
C MET A 54 2.76 13.89 21.72
N SER A 55 4.04 14.02 22.01
CA SER A 55 4.81 15.22 21.65
C SER A 55 4.89 15.41 20.13
N GLU A 56 5.21 16.62 19.66
CA GLU A 56 5.42 16.88 18.22
C GLU A 56 6.49 15.98 17.61
N VAL A 57 7.58 15.72 18.35
CA VAL A 57 8.67 14.84 17.92
C VAL A 57 8.21 13.39 17.80
N GLU A 58 7.41 12.92 18.77
CA GLU A 58 6.84 11.58 18.71
C GLU A 58 5.83 11.46 17.57
N PHE A 59 4.97 12.45 17.37
CA PHE A 59 4.02 12.46 16.25
C PHE A 59 4.76 12.42 14.90
N GLU A 60 5.80 13.24 14.75
CA GLU A 60 6.59 13.25 13.54
C GLU A 60 7.24 11.88 13.29
N ARG A 61 7.81 11.26 14.32
CA ARG A 61 8.47 9.96 14.23
C ARG A 61 7.48 8.80 14.01
N TRP A 62 6.37 8.77 14.72
CA TRP A 62 5.42 7.66 14.75
C TRP A 62 4.38 7.75 13.64
N GLU A 63 3.79 8.92 13.43
CA GLU A 63 2.74 9.11 12.42
C GLU A 63 3.36 9.49 11.09
N ASN A 64 4.03 10.64 11.00
CA ASN A 64 4.56 11.12 9.71
C ASN A 64 5.70 10.26 9.17
N GLY A 65 6.48 9.63 10.05
CA GLY A 65 7.50 8.64 9.69
C GLY A 65 6.97 7.39 8.97
N GLN A 66 5.65 7.14 8.97
CA GLN A 66 5.04 6.04 8.21
C GLN A 66 4.87 6.35 6.72
N SER A 67 5.11 7.59 6.29
CA SER A 67 4.81 8.03 4.93
C SER A 67 5.51 7.14 3.91
N GLY A 68 4.71 6.56 3.00
CA GLY A 68 5.23 5.66 1.98
C GLY A 68 5.39 4.18 2.38
N TYR A 69 5.00 3.80 3.61
CA TYR A 69 5.02 2.42 4.05
C TYR A 69 3.65 1.75 4.09
N VAL A 70 3.64 0.44 3.81
CA VAL A 70 2.55 -0.47 4.19
C VAL A 70 2.86 -0.99 5.58
N THR A 71 1.91 -0.84 6.51
CA THR A 71 2.06 -1.24 7.91
C THR A 71 0.94 -2.17 8.35
N HIS A 72 1.28 -3.06 9.29
CA HIS A 72 0.38 -4.01 9.94
C HIS A 72 0.88 -4.26 11.37
N SER A 73 -0.01 -4.54 12.31
CA SER A 73 0.36 -4.81 13.72
C SER A 73 1.20 -6.07 13.89
N ASP A 74 1.00 -7.06 13.03
CA ASP A 74 1.83 -8.25 12.84
C ASP A 74 2.67 -8.09 11.55
N PRO A 75 3.98 -7.76 11.66
CA PRO A 75 4.85 -7.59 10.50
C PRO A 75 5.02 -8.84 9.65
N SER A 76 4.78 -10.05 10.20
CA SER A 76 4.90 -11.28 9.42
C SER A 76 3.88 -11.39 8.28
N LYS A 77 2.81 -10.58 8.32
CA LYS A 77 1.84 -10.43 7.24
C LYS A 77 2.37 -9.63 6.05
N LEU A 78 3.41 -8.82 6.27
CA LEU A 78 4.01 -7.95 5.26
C LEU A 78 5.12 -8.68 4.52
N THR A 79 4.84 -9.84 3.91
CA THR A 79 5.84 -10.52 3.07
C THR A 79 6.09 -9.74 1.78
N ALA A 80 7.24 -9.93 1.14
CA ALA A 80 7.54 -9.29 -0.14
C ALA A 80 6.47 -9.63 -1.21
N GLU A 81 6.00 -10.87 -1.26
CA GLU A 81 4.98 -11.32 -2.21
C GLU A 81 3.64 -10.63 -1.95
N PHE A 82 3.26 -10.47 -0.68
CA PHE A 82 2.05 -9.74 -0.32
C PHE A 82 2.18 -8.27 -0.72
N VAL A 83 3.26 -7.59 -0.32
CA VAL A 83 3.46 -6.16 -0.59
C VAL A 83 3.55 -5.90 -2.11
N ALA A 84 4.22 -6.76 -2.86
CA ALA A 84 4.25 -6.67 -4.31
C ALA A 84 2.86 -6.90 -4.93
N THR A 85 2.10 -7.89 -4.43
CA THR A 85 0.72 -8.14 -4.88
C THR A 85 -0.19 -6.95 -4.57
N PHE A 86 -0.03 -6.33 -3.41
CA PHE A 86 -0.76 -5.13 -3.01
C PHE A 86 -0.49 -3.98 -3.99
N ASN A 87 0.77 -3.70 -4.29
CA ASN A 87 1.14 -2.67 -5.25
C ASN A 87 0.64 -2.99 -6.67
N ARG A 88 0.74 -4.24 -7.11
CA ARG A 88 0.25 -4.68 -8.43
C ARG A 88 -1.24 -4.44 -8.60
N LEU A 89 -2.07 -4.87 -7.65
CA LEU A 89 -3.53 -4.70 -7.73
C LEU A 89 -3.92 -3.22 -7.73
N ARG A 90 -3.26 -2.41 -6.90
CA ARG A 90 -3.46 -0.95 -6.91
C ARG A 90 -2.99 -0.30 -8.21
N PHE A 91 -1.91 -0.79 -8.81
CA PHE A 91 -1.42 -0.29 -10.08
C PHE A 91 -2.38 -0.63 -11.21
N GLU A 92 -2.92 -1.84 -11.25
CA GLU A 92 -3.95 -2.25 -12.21
C GLU A 92 -5.18 -1.33 -12.14
N GLU A 93 -5.67 -1.03 -10.94
CA GLU A 93 -6.79 -0.08 -10.72
C GLU A 93 -6.43 1.34 -11.17
N TRP A 94 -5.25 1.82 -10.78
CA TRP A 94 -4.76 3.15 -11.17
C TRP A 94 -4.63 3.28 -12.70
N GLN A 95 -4.08 2.27 -13.37
CA GLN A 95 -3.96 2.25 -14.83
C GLN A 95 -5.34 2.34 -15.50
N GLN A 96 -6.32 1.59 -15.00
CA GLN A 96 -7.69 1.66 -15.52
C GLN A 96 -8.29 3.06 -15.36
N GLN A 97 -8.12 3.69 -14.20
CA GLN A 97 -8.59 5.05 -13.96
C GLN A 97 -7.93 6.07 -14.89
N VAL A 98 -6.60 6.01 -15.02
CA VAL A 98 -5.84 6.89 -15.92
C VAL A 98 -6.30 6.72 -17.36
N GLN A 99 -6.47 5.48 -17.84
CA GLN A 99 -6.96 5.22 -19.19
C GLN A 99 -8.37 5.77 -19.43
N ILE A 100 -9.26 5.70 -18.44
CA ILE A 100 -10.60 6.30 -18.51
C ILE A 100 -10.49 7.82 -18.64
N MET A 101 -9.65 8.47 -17.82
CA MET A 101 -9.47 9.92 -17.85
C MET A 101 -8.91 10.41 -19.18
N LEU A 102 -7.86 9.74 -19.70
CA LEU A 102 -7.23 10.08 -20.96
C LEU A 102 -8.16 9.91 -22.18
N ARG A 103 -9.16 9.04 -22.09
CA ARG A 103 -10.17 8.83 -23.15
C ARG A 103 -11.32 9.83 -23.12
N GLN A 104 -11.42 10.66 -22.07
CA GLN A 104 -12.49 11.64 -21.88
C GLN A 104 -11.90 13.05 -21.69
N PRO A 105 -11.13 13.57 -22.66
CA PRO A 105 -10.49 14.88 -22.55
C PRO A 105 -11.51 16.02 -22.35
N GLU A 106 -12.75 15.85 -22.81
CA GLU A 106 -13.83 16.82 -22.60
C GLU A 106 -14.24 16.96 -21.12
N LYS A 107 -14.01 15.94 -20.30
CA LYS A 107 -14.31 15.97 -18.85
C LYS A 107 -13.09 16.22 -17.99
N TYR A 108 -11.94 15.71 -18.41
CA TYR A 108 -10.71 15.72 -17.61
C TYR A 108 -9.65 16.68 -18.14
N ALA A 109 -9.97 17.46 -19.19
CA ALA A 109 -9.07 18.41 -19.85
C ALA A 109 -7.71 17.76 -20.20
N ASP A 110 -6.63 18.53 -20.15
CA ASP A 110 -5.26 18.07 -20.40
C ASP A 110 -4.67 17.33 -19.19
N TYR A 111 -5.39 16.32 -18.67
CA TYR A 111 -4.94 15.52 -17.55
C TYR A 111 -3.59 14.86 -17.86
N THR A 112 -2.57 15.21 -17.07
CA THR A 112 -1.25 14.57 -17.12
C THR A 112 -1.15 13.57 -15.95
N PRO A 113 -0.99 12.26 -16.22
CA PRO A 113 -0.86 11.26 -15.17
C PRO A 113 0.36 11.52 -14.30
N LYS A 114 0.18 11.47 -12.98
CA LYS A 114 1.30 11.49 -12.02
C LYS A 114 1.97 10.11 -11.95
N HIS A 115 3.22 10.06 -11.50
CA HIS A 115 3.89 8.80 -11.16
C HIS A 115 3.08 8.01 -10.12
N PHE A 116 3.18 6.68 -10.20
CA PHE A 116 2.52 5.76 -9.29
C PHE A 116 3.40 5.48 -8.06
N PRO A 117 2.92 5.76 -6.83
CA PRO A 117 3.68 5.46 -5.62
C PRO A 117 3.71 3.96 -5.35
N VAL A 118 4.92 3.38 -5.30
CA VAL A 118 5.13 1.98 -4.90
C VAL A 118 5.54 1.95 -3.44
N TYR A 119 4.73 1.30 -2.61
CA TYR A 119 4.93 1.23 -1.17
C TYR A 119 5.75 0.00 -0.79
N VAL A 120 6.60 0.13 0.22
CA VAL A 120 7.31 -1.00 0.83
C VAL A 120 6.75 -1.31 2.22
N GLY A 121 6.86 -2.56 2.66
CA GLY A 121 6.52 -2.93 4.03
C GLY A 121 7.48 -2.30 5.03
N ALA A 122 6.96 -1.87 6.19
CA ALA A 122 7.79 -1.42 7.30
C ALA A 122 7.31 -1.98 8.65
N CYS A 123 8.26 -2.14 9.56
CA CYS A 123 8.00 -2.41 10.97
C CYS A 123 8.54 -1.26 11.83
N TYR A 124 7.96 -1.10 13.02
CA TYR A 124 8.42 -0.08 13.95
C TYR A 124 9.48 -0.66 14.88
N ASP A 125 10.65 -0.02 14.89
CA ASP A 125 11.72 -0.22 15.85
C ASP A 125 11.78 0.94 16.87
N LYS A 126 12.02 0.61 18.13
CA LYS A 126 12.01 1.59 19.22
C LYS A 126 13.18 2.57 19.16
N THR A 127 14.29 2.18 18.55
CA THR A 127 15.50 2.99 18.42
C THR A 127 15.56 3.74 17.10
N GLU A 128 15.16 3.11 16.00
CA GLU A 128 15.31 3.63 14.64
C GLU A 128 14.02 4.23 14.08
N GLY A 129 12.86 3.93 14.68
CA GLY A 129 11.56 4.34 14.15
C GLY A 129 11.05 3.37 13.10
N TRP A 130 10.48 3.85 12.00
CA TRP A 130 9.99 2.98 10.93
C TRP A 130 11.14 2.46 10.07
N VAL A 131 11.33 1.14 10.08
CA VAL A 131 12.39 0.44 9.35
C VAL A 131 11.80 -0.29 8.15
N ARG A 132 12.40 -0.10 6.98
CA ARG A 132 12.02 -0.81 5.75
C ARG A 132 12.27 -2.30 5.91
N MET A 133 11.30 -3.11 5.47
CA MET A 133 11.43 -4.57 5.45
C MET A 133 11.95 -5.09 4.11
N HIS A 134 11.86 -4.29 3.05
CA HIS A 134 12.23 -4.68 1.69
C HIS A 134 12.79 -3.50 0.92
N GLU A 135 13.65 -3.80 -0.05
CA GLU A 135 14.12 -2.81 -1.02
C GLU A 135 13.01 -2.41 -2.00
N PHE A 136 12.97 -1.13 -2.35
CA PHE A 136 11.97 -0.55 -3.24
C PHE A 136 12.01 -1.20 -4.63
N GLU A 137 13.20 -1.32 -5.21
CA GLU A 137 13.42 -1.86 -6.55
C GLU A 137 12.96 -3.30 -6.63
N PHE A 138 13.17 -4.07 -5.56
CA PHE A 138 12.75 -5.46 -5.46
C PHE A 138 11.22 -5.58 -5.46
N ILE A 139 10.52 -4.82 -4.61
CA ILE A 139 9.05 -4.82 -4.55
C ILE A 139 8.45 -4.33 -5.87
N ARG A 140 8.98 -3.25 -6.44
CA ARG A 140 8.54 -2.71 -7.74
C ARG A 140 8.65 -3.74 -8.85
N ALA A 141 9.82 -4.39 -8.96
CA ALA A 141 10.07 -5.39 -9.98
C ALA A 141 9.15 -6.61 -9.80
N LEU A 142 8.98 -7.09 -8.56
CA LEU A 142 8.10 -8.21 -8.25
C LEU A 142 6.62 -7.90 -8.53
N ALA A 143 6.21 -6.63 -8.35
CA ALA A 143 4.87 -6.16 -8.69
C ALA A 143 4.65 -5.97 -10.20
N GLY A 144 5.71 -6.04 -11.02
CA GLY A 144 5.65 -5.83 -12.47
C GLY A 144 5.45 -4.37 -12.87
N ILE A 145 5.81 -3.41 -12.00
CA ILE A 145 5.57 -1.99 -12.24
C ILE A 145 6.77 -1.37 -12.98
N PRO A 146 6.58 -0.71 -14.14
CA PRO A 146 7.68 -0.08 -14.88
C PRO A 146 8.37 1.02 -14.08
N GLU A 147 9.69 1.08 -14.17
CA GLU A 147 10.53 2.05 -13.44
C GLU A 147 10.15 3.51 -13.73
N HIS A 148 9.96 3.86 -14.99
CA HIS A 148 9.61 5.23 -15.41
C HIS A 148 8.24 5.72 -14.91
N ILE A 149 7.40 4.83 -14.36
CA ILE A 149 6.11 5.20 -13.77
C ILE A 149 6.18 5.18 -12.25
N ALA A 150 7.09 4.40 -11.66
CA ALA A 150 7.17 4.20 -10.22
C ALA A 150 7.88 5.35 -9.52
N ILE A 151 7.40 5.72 -8.33
CA ILE A 151 8.10 6.62 -7.41
C ILE A 151 8.20 5.96 -6.02
N ASP A 152 9.34 6.11 -5.36
CA ASP A 152 9.51 5.71 -3.95
C ASP A 152 9.02 6.85 -3.04
N PRO A 153 7.84 6.72 -2.41
CA PRO A 153 7.29 7.77 -1.54
C PRO A 153 8.08 7.94 -0.24
N THR A 154 9.02 7.04 0.07
CA THR A 154 9.74 7.01 1.35
C THR A 154 11.07 7.76 1.31
N VAL A 155 11.50 8.23 0.13
CA VAL A 155 12.76 8.99 -0.05
C VAL A 155 12.54 10.51 -0.07
N LEU A 156 11.29 10.99 -0.17
CA LEU A 156 10.90 12.41 -0.24
C LEU A 156 11.87 13.29 -1.07
N HIS A 157 11.53 13.46 -2.35
CA HIS A 157 12.13 14.49 -3.22
C HIS A 157 11.70 15.91 -2.85
#